data_AF-A0A1C5LWJ6-F1
#
_entry.id   AF-A0A1C5LWJ6-F1
#
_cell.length_a   1.000
_cell.length_b   1.000
_cell.length_c   1.000
_cell.angle_alpha   90.00
_cell.angle_beta   90.00
_cell.angle_gamma   90.00
#
_symmetry.space_group_name_H-M   'P 1'
#
loop_
_entity.id
_entity.type
_entity.pdbx_description
1 polymer ?
#
loop_
_entity_poly.entity_id
_entity_poly.type
_entity_poly.pdbx_seq_one_letter_code
_entity_poly.pdbx_strand_id
1 'polypeptide(L)'
;MLFDNVIAFDHYRQKIYLITGVRSVDLEQSYEKAEAKLNEIEKLLKTGEKMEFPPIQLKTEIKPQFSEEKYEEMIEKAKHYIREGDIFQVVLSNPMRAKAEGSLFDTYRVLRTHNPSPYMFYFPV
;
A
#
# COMPACT_ATOMS: atom_id res chain seq x y z
N MET A 1 -10.72 -7.84 -2.13
CA MET A 1 -10.89 -7.40 -0.73
C MET A 1 -12.27 -6.80 -0.61
N LEU A 2 -13.04 -7.20 0.40
CA LEU A 2 -14.32 -6.57 0.74
C LEU A 2 -14.06 -5.72 1.98
N PHE A 3 -14.33 -4.42 1.90
CA PHE A 3 -14.16 -3.51 3.03
C PHE A 3 -15.52 -3.21 3.64
N ASP A 4 -15.74 -3.74 4.85
CA ASP A 4 -16.99 -3.47 5.58
C ASP A 4 -17.03 -2.06 6.16
N ASN A 5 -15.87 -1.48 6.49
CA ASN A 5 -15.74 -0.13 7.05
C ASN A 5 -14.78 0.70 6.21
N VAL A 6 -15.19 1.92 5.87
CA VAL A 6 -14.40 2.86 5.08
C VAL A 6 -14.42 4.24 5.75
N ILE A 7 -13.23 4.83 5.92
CA ILE A 7 -13.05 6.22 6.32
C ILE A 7 -12.57 6.98 5.10
N ALA A 8 -13.40 7.86 4.55
CA ALA A 8 -13.06 8.66 3.38
C ALA A 8 -12.72 10.10 3.78
N PHE A 9 -11.49 10.53 3.47
CA PHE A 9 -11.01 11.89 3.72
C PHE A 9 -11.13 12.73 2.44
N ASP A 10 -12.09 13.64 2.43
CA ASP A 10 -12.20 14.67 1.41
C ASP A 10 -11.33 15.85 1.82
N HIS A 11 -10.11 15.87 1.28
CA HIS A 11 -9.12 16.92 1.58
C HIS A 11 -9.56 18.30 1.08
N TYR A 12 -10.35 18.36 0.01
CA TYR A 12 -10.82 19.63 -0.56
C TYR A 12 -11.91 20.26 0.31
N ARG A 13 -12.90 19.46 0.74
CA ARG A 13 -13.99 19.93 1.62
C ARG A 13 -13.63 19.90 3.10
N GLN A 14 -12.47 19.37 3.45
CA GLN A 14 -12.04 19.11 4.83
C GLN A 14 -13.09 18.31 5.62
N LYS A 15 -13.62 17.25 5.01
CA LYS A 15 -14.63 16.37 5.62
C LYS A 15 -14.14 14.94 5.72
N ILE A 16 -14.56 14.26 6.78
CA ILE A 16 -14.39 12.82 6.98
C ILE A 16 -15.76 12.18 6.85
N TYR A 17 -15.89 11.18 5.98
CA TYR A 17 -17.07 10.35 5.87
C TYR A 17 -16.76 8.98 6.48
N LEU A 18 -17.62 8.54 7.41
CA LEU A 18 -17.58 7.21 7.98
C LEU A 18 -18.67 6.38 7.31
N ILE A 19 -18.27 5.28 6.68
CA ILE A 19 -19.16 4.42 5.89
C ILE A 19 -18.99 2.99 6.40
N THR A 20 -20.10 2.31 6.66
CA THR A 20 -20.09 0.90 7.04
C THR A 20 -21.21 0.14 6.33
N GLY A 21 -20.98 -1.14 6.03
CA GLY A 21 -21.93 -2.00 5.33
C GLY A 21 -23.02 -2.56 6.25
N VAL A 22 -24.27 -2.53 5.80
CA VAL A 22 -25.41 -3.19 6.45
C VAL A 22 -25.79 -4.44 5.67
N ARG A 23 -25.96 -5.57 6.36
CA ARG A 23 -26.38 -6.85 5.74
C ARG A 23 -27.90 -6.94 5.67
N SER A 24 -28.41 -7.52 4.59
CA SER A 24 -29.85 -7.59 4.30
C SER A 24 -30.60 -8.74 4.98
N VAL A 25 -29.89 -9.74 5.52
CA VAL A 25 -30.50 -10.94 6.10
C VAL A 25 -31.14 -10.67 7.47
N ASP A 26 -30.63 -9.68 8.20
CA ASP A 26 -31.17 -9.21 9.50
C ASP A 26 -30.98 -7.69 9.58
N LEU A 27 -31.90 -6.96 8.95
CA LEU A 27 -31.73 -5.54 8.67
C LEU A 27 -31.68 -4.70 9.94
N GLU A 28 -32.59 -4.95 10.88
CA GLU A 28 -32.71 -4.17 12.12
C GLU A 28 -31.44 -4.33 12.97
N GLN A 29 -31.04 -5.57 13.26
CA GLN A 29 -29.84 -5.82 14.04
C GLN A 29 -28.56 -5.38 13.31
N SER A 30 -28.49 -5.56 11.99
CA SER A 30 -27.32 -5.13 11.21
C SER A 30 -27.20 -3.61 11.17
N TYR A 31 -28.33 -2.89 11.17
CA TYR A 31 -28.37 -1.44 11.24
C TYR A 31 -27.89 -0.93 12.61
N GLU A 32 -28.39 -1.49 13.71
CA GLU A 32 -27.93 -1.13 15.06
C GLU A 32 -26.42 -1.36 15.23
N LYS A 33 -25.91 -2.49 14.71
CA LYS A 33 -24.46 -2.80 14.71
C LYS A 33 -23.66 -1.79 13.88
N ALA A 34 -24.18 -1.36 12.73
CA ALA A 34 -23.55 -0.35 11.90
C ALA A 34 -23.48 1.00 12.63
N GLU A 35 -24.57 1.46 13.26
CA GLU A 35 -24.58 2.70 14.05
C GLU A 35 -23.59 2.65 15.22
N ALA A 36 -23.58 1.55 15.97
CA ALA A 36 -22.61 1.35 17.04
C ALA A 36 -21.16 1.41 16.52
N LYS A 37 -20.89 0.82 15.35
CA LYS A 37 -19.55 0.83 14.75
C LYS A 37 -19.12 2.21 14.30
N LEU A 38 -20.02 2.99 13.71
CA LEU A 38 -19.75 4.38 13.32
C LEU A 38 -19.43 5.25 14.54
N ASN A 39 -20.19 5.09 15.64
CA ASN A 39 -19.94 5.79 16.90
C ASN A 39 -18.58 5.42 17.53
N GLU A 40 -18.19 4.15 17.45
CA GLU A 40 -16.87 3.68 17.90
C GLU A 40 -15.73 4.34 17.10
N ILE A 41 -15.83 4.35 15.76
CA ILE A 41 -14.83 4.97 14.89
C ILE A 41 -14.76 6.48 15.13
N GLU A 42 -15.91 7.15 15.26
CA GLU A 42 -15.97 8.58 15.55
C GLU A 42 -15.27 8.91 16.88
N LYS A 43 -15.54 8.13 17.93
CA LYS A 43 -14.90 8.30 19.23
C LYS A 43 -13.39 8.10 19.12
N LEU A 44 -12.93 7.06 18.43
CA LEU A 44 -11.51 6.81 18.19
C LEU A 44 -10.83 7.99 17.48
N LEU A 45 -11.48 8.58 16.47
CA LEU A 45 -10.93 9.73 15.75
C LEU A 45 -10.83 10.99 16.63
N LYS A 46 -11.70 11.15 17.63
CA LYS A 46 -11.72 12.30 18.54
C LYS A 46 -10.80 12.16 19.74
N THR A 47 -10.71 10.96 20.33
CA THR A 47 -10.05 10.74 21.62
C THR A 47 -8.97 9.66 21.58
N GLY A 48 -8.71 9.06 20.43
CA GLY A 48 -7.71 8.01 20.28
C GLY A 48 -6.30 8.53 20.53
N GLU A 49 -5.48 7.68 21.14
CA GLU A 49 -4.06 7.96 21.32
C GLU A 49 -3.31 7.81 20.00
N LYS A 50 -2.26 8.61 19.82
CA LYS A 50 -1.39 8.50 18.66
C LYS A 50 -0.56 7.22 18.78
N MET A 51 -0.63 6.40 17.75
CA MET A 51 0.21 5.21 17.64
C MET A 51 1.64 5.61 17.27
N GLU A 52 2.63 5.01 17.92
CA GLU A 52 4.03 5.11 17.54
C GLU A 52 4.40 4.00 16.56
N PHE A 53 5.22 4.34 15.57
CA PHE A 53 5.68 3.41 14.56
C PHE A 53 7.21 3.34 14.60
N PRO A 54 7.80 2.21 15.02
CA PRO A 54 9.25 2.08 15.05
C PRO A 54 9.83 2.20 13.64
N PRO A 55 10.88 3.00 13.41
CA PRO A 55 11.51 3.13 12.10
C PRO A 55 11.97 1.78 11.56
N ILE A 56 11.91 1.63 10.24
CA ILE A 56 12.43 0.43 9.59
C ILE A 56 13.97 0.40 9.69
N GLN A 57 14.51 -0.76 10.01
CA GLN A 57 15.95 -1.00 10.07
C GLN A 57 16.32 -2.16 9.16
N LEU A 58 17.31 -1.93 8.29
CA LEU A 58 17.84 -2.97 7.42
C LEU A 58 18.73 -3.92 8.22
N LYS A 59 18.53 -5.22 8.02
CA LYS A 59 19.35 -6.31 8.59
C LYS A 59 20.39 -6.84 7.63
N THR A 60 20.24 -6.55 6.35
CA THR A 60 21.22 -6.86 5.32
C THR A 60 21.32 -5.67 4.38
N GLU A 61 22.43 -5.61 3.65
CA GLU A 61 22.53 -4.71 2.51
C GLU A 61 21.41 -4.97 1.49
N ILE A 62 21.01 -3.91 0.80
CA ILE A 62 20.10 -4.01 -0.35
C ILE A 62 20.90 -4.56 -1.51
N LYS A 63 20.46 -5.70 -2.07
CA LYS A 63 21.11 -6.35 -3.20
C LYS A 63 20.11 -6.58 -4.34
N PRO A 64 20.54 -6.42 -5.60
CA PRO A 64 19.71 -6.79 -6.74
C PRO A 64 19.53 -8.31 -6.81
N GLN A 65 18.44 -8.76 -7.43
CA GLN A 65 18.16 -10.18 -7.63
C GLN A 65 19.10 -10.80 -8.67
N PHE A 66 19.48 -10.04 -9.71
CA PHE A 66 20.45 -10.43 -10.73
C PHE A 66 21.69 -9.53 -10.66
N SER A 67 22.87 -10.09 -10.97
CA SER A 67 24.07 -9.28 -11.15
C SER A 67 23.93 -8.36 -12.36
N GLU A 68 24.80 -7.36 -12.45
CA GLU A 68 24.83 -6.43 -13.59
C GLU A 68 25.05 -7.18 -14.90
N GLU A 69 26.07 -8.06 -14.96
CA GLU A 69 26.40 -8.84 -16.15
C GLU A 69 25.21 -9.72 -16.56
N LYS A 70 24.54 -10.34 -15.58
CA LYS A 70 23.39 -11.19 -15.88
C LYS A 70 22.22 -10.38 -16.43
N TYR A 71 22.02 -9.18 -15.91
CA TYR A 71 20.95 -8.30 -16.38
C TYR A 71 21.26 -7.73 -17.78
N GLU A 72 22.52 -7.44 -18.08
CA GLU A 72 22.97 -7.07 -19.43
C GLU A 72 22.71 -8.19 -20.45
N GLU A 73 23.01 -9.45 -20.12
CA GLU A 73 22.67 -10.59 -20.97
C GLU A 73 21.16 -10.66 -21.27
N MET A 74 20.32 -10.39 -20.27
CA MET A 74 18.87 -10.35 -20.44
C MET A 74 18.43 -9.22 -21.39
N ILE A 75 19.10 -8.06 -21.31
CA ILE A 75 18.85 -6.92 -22.21
C ILE A 75 19.25 -7.25 -23.64
N GLU A 76 20.43 -7.85 -23.86
CA GLU A 76 20.88 -8.23 -25.21
C GLU A 76 19.96 -9.27 -25.85
N LYS A 77 19.49 -10.24 -25.05
CA LYS A 77 18.47 -11.20 -25.50
C LYS A 77 17.16 -10.52 -25.90
N ALA A 78 16.68 -9.56 -25.11
CA ALA A 78 15.49 -8.77 -25.45
C ALA A 78 15.68 -7.98 -26.75
N LYS A 79 16.83 -7.34 -26.95
CA LYS A 79 17.15 -6.62 -28.20
C LYS A 79 17.18 -7.55 -29.41
N HIS A 80 17.70 -8.77 -29.25
CA HIS A 80 17.68 -9.77 -30.31
C HIS A 80 16.25 -10.10 -30.74
N TYR A 81 15.36 -10.40 -29.78
CA TYR A 81 13.95 -10.65 -30.08
C TYR A 81 13.23 -9.45 -30.72
N ILE A 82 13.64 -8.22 -30.39
CA ILE A 82 13.12 -7.03 -31.10
C ILE A 82 13.56 -7.01 -32.57
N ARG A 83 14.82 -7.35 -32.85
CA ARG A 83 15.36 -7.35 -34.22
C ARG A 83 14.76 -8.45 -35.09
N GLU A 84 14.52 -9.62 -34.52
CA GLU A 84 13.86 -10.73 -35.23
C GLU A 84 12.36 -10.47 -35.48
N GLY A 85 11.79 -9.44 -34.83
CA GLY A 85 10.38 -9.09 -34.96
C GLY A 85 9.45 -9.88 -34.03
N ASP A 86 10.00 -10.63 -33.06
CA ASP A 86 9.22 -11.40 -32.09
C ASP A 86 8.42 -10.50 -31.14
N ILE A 87 9.02 -9.37 -30.73
CA ILE A 87 8.41 -8.37 -29.84
C ILE A 87 8.77 -6.95 -30.29
N PHE A 88 7.94 -5.97 -29.95
CA PHE A 88 8.28 -4.55 -30.17
C PHE A 88 9.01 -3.94 -28.98
N GLN A 89 8.67 -4.37 -27.76
CA GLN A 89 9.23 -3.87 -26.51
C GLN A 89 9.05 -4.90 -25.40
N VAL A 90 9.99 -4.93 -24.46
CA VAL A 90 9.83 -5.57 -23.15
C VAL A 90 10.38 -4.65 -22.07
N VAL A 91 9.71 -4.62 -20.91
CA VAL A 91 10.14 -3.85 -19.74
C VAL A 91 10.69 -4.84 -18.72
N LEU A 92 12.00 -5.05 -18.74
CA LEU A 92 12.68 -5.88 -17.75
C LEU A 92 12.74 -5.16 -16.40
N SER A 93 12.76 -5.93 -15.31
CA SER A 93 12.95 -5.43 -13.95
C SER A 93 13.96 -6.26 -13.18
N ASN A 94 14.76 -5.62 -12.33
CA ASN A 94 15.66 -6.29 -11.39
C ASN A 94 15.28 -5.91 -9.95
N PRO A 95 14.47 -6.74 -9.25
CA PRO A 95 14.05 -6.43 -7.89
C PRO A 95 15.24 -6.29 -6.94
N MET A 96 15.25 -5.24 -6.13
CA MET A 96 16.19 -5.09 -5.03
C MET A 96 15.59 -5.66 -3.74
N ARG A 97 16.39 -6.39 -2.96
CA ARG A 97 15.95 -7.10 -1.75
C ARG A 97 16.90 -6.87 -0.59
N ALA A 98 16.34 -6.76 0.60
CA ALA A 98 17.04 -6.78 1.88
C ALA A 98 16.15 -7.42 2.94
N LYS A 99 16.74 -7.99 3.99
CA LYS A 99 16.02 -8.27 5.24
C LYS A 99 15.86 -6.96 6.00
N ALA A 100 14.71 -6.76 6.61
CA ALA A 100 14.43 -5.57 7.42
C ALA A 100 13.51 -5.92 8.60
N GLU A 101 13.52 -5.09 9.63
CA GLU A 101 12.59 -5.13 10.76
C GLU A 101 12.06 -3.73 11.07
N GLY A 102 10.95 -3.63 11.82
CA GLY A 102 10.31 -2.35 12.15
C GLY A 102 9.02 -2.11 11.37
N SER A 103 8.55 -0.86 11.33
CA SER A 103 7.24 -0.52 10.75
C SER A 103 7.31 -0.23 9.25
N LEU A 104 6.58 -1.04 8.47
CA LEU A 104 6.30 -0.73 7.07
C LEU A 104 5.43 0.53 6.93
N PHE A 105 4.57 0.83 7.92
CA PHE A 105 3.78 2.06 7.90
C PHE A 105 4.65 3.30 8.08
N ASP A 106 5.69 3.24 8.92
CA ASP A 106 6.65 4.35 9.01
C ASP A 106 7.40 4.57 7.69
N THR A 107 7.79 3.48 7.03
CA THR A 107 8.41 3.53 5.69
C THR A 107 7.49 4.24 4.69
N TYR A 108 6.19 3.91 4.70
CA TYR A 108 5.19 4.59 3.89
C TYR A 108 5.09 6.09 4.22
N ARG A 109 5.11 6.47 5.50
CA ARG A 109 5.06 7.89 5.93
C ARG A 109 6.28 8.67 5.43
N VAL A 110 7.48 8.08 5.54
CA VAL A 110 8.72 8.66 5.03
C VAL A 110 8.65 8.81 3.51
N LEU A 111 8.22 7.77 2.79
CA LEU A 111 8.07 7.81 1.32
C LEU A 111 7.06 8.87 0.88
N ARG A 112 5.89 8.95 1.53
CA ARG A 112 4.86 9.96 1.26
C ARG A 112 5.38 11.39 1.41
N THR A 113 6.31 11.61 2.34
CA THR A 113 6.89 12.92 2.60
C THR A 113 7.97 13.28 1.58
N HIS A 114 8.84 12.31 1.23
CA HIS A 114 9.98 12.56 0.34
C HIS A 114 9.64 12.46 -1.15
N ASN A 115 8.69 11.59 -1.51
CA ASN A 115 8.28 11.33 -2.89
C ASN A 115 6.74 11.21 -2.98
N PRO A 116 6.01 12.31 -2.77
CA PRO A 116 4.56 12.31 -2.89
C PRO A 116 4.16 11.99 -4.33
N SER A 117 3.27 11.01 -4.50
CA SER A 117 2.75 10.59 -5.80
C SER A 117 1.22 10.77 -5.85
N PRO A 118 0.61 10.85 -7.05
CA PRO A 118 -0.84 10.90 -7.19
C PRO A 118 -1.54 9.64 -6.65
N TYR A 119 -0.83 8.52 -6.56
CA TYR A 119 -1.36 7.24 -6.10
C TYR A 119 -0.43 6.65 -5.03
N MET A 120 -0.83 6.79 -3.77
CA MET A 120 -0.14 6.20 -2.62
C MET A 120 -1.05 5.22 -1.91
N PHE A 121 -0.53 4.05 -1.57
CA PHE A 121 -1.27 3.01 -0.85
C PHE A 121 -0.39 2.28 0.14
N TYR A 122 -1.02 1.77 1.20
CA TYR A 122 -0.42 0.91 2.20
C TYR A 122 -1.41 -0.23 2.48
N PHE A 123 -0.93 -1.47 2.37
CA PHE A 123 -1.68 -2.66 2.77
C PHE A 123 -0.95 -3.27 3.96
N PRO A 124 -1.55 -3.29 5.16
CA PRO A 124 -0.97 -4.05 6.27
C PRO A 124 -0.97 -5.54 5.92
N VAL A 125 0.11 -6.22 6.24
CA VAL A 125 0.29 -7.67 6.06
C VAL A 125 -0.34 -8.41 7.23
#